data_AF-A0A7W7KL29-F1
#
_entry.id   AF-A0A7W7KL29-F1
#
_cell.length_a   1.000
_cell.length_b   1.000
_cell.length_c   1.000
_cell.angle_alpha   90.00
_cell.angle_beta   90.00
_cell.angle_gamma   90.00
#
_symmetry.space_group_name_H-M   'P 1'
#
loop_
_entity.id
_entity.type
_entity.pdbx_description
1 polymer ?
#
loop_
_entity_poly.entity_id
_entity_poly.type
_entity_poly.pdbx_seq_one_letter_code
_entity_poly.pdbx_strand_id
1 'polypeptide(L)'
;MKPIKHLYLHFTDGQRLALRFPQQHDDPAEVARGIRKQMESSAISIEVDGDLLIIPRTSIKYLQISPAPMRVPETTVLGAELIE
;
A
#
# COMPACT_ATOMS: atom_id res chain seq x y z
N MET A 1 9.34 7.48 17.66
CA MET A 1 8.02 7.08 17.10
C MET A 1 8.25 6.51 15.72
N LYS A 2 7.54 5.44 15.33
CA LYS A 2 7.65 4.88 13.98
C LYS A 2 7.20 5.91 12.93
N PRO A 3 7.84 6.00 11.76
CA PRO A 3 7.39 6.88 10.69
C PRO A 3 5.92 6.62 10.32
N ILE A 4 5.17 7.69 10.09
CA ILE A 4 3.79 7.61 9.60
C ILE A 4 3.80 7.43 8.09
N LYS A 5 2.94 6.53 7.61
CA LYS A 5 2.69 6.27 6.20
C LYS A 5 1.23 6.56 5.87
N HIS A 6 0.99 6.98 4.63
CA HIS A 6 -0.34 7.11 4.06
C HIS A 6 -0.55 6.01 3.02
N LEU A 7 -1.72 5.39 3.04
CA LEU A 7 -2.20 4.46 2.01
C LEU A 7 -3.44 5.08 1.36
N TYR A 8 -3.41 5.19 0.04
CA TYR A 8 -4.57 5.56 -0.76
C TYR A 8 -4.96 4.38 -1.62
N LEU A 9 -6.21 3.94 -1.48
CA LEU A 9 -6.82 2.95 -2.37
C LEU A 9 -7.75 3.69 -3.33
N HIS A 10 -7.45 3.60 -4.62
CA HIS A 10 -8.31 4.11 -5.68
C HIS A 10 -9.13 2.95 -6.20
N PHE A 11 -10.46 3.04 -6.09
CA PHE A 11 -11.37 1.98 -6.50
C PHE A 11 -11.71 2.07 -7.99
N THR A 12 -12.17 0.96 -8.56
CA THR A 12 -12.57 0.87 -9.97
C THR A 12 -13.82 1.69 -10.30
N ASP A 13 -14.63 2.02 -9.29
CA ASP A 13 -15.81 2.88 -9.40
C ASP A 13 -15.50 4.39 -9.27
N GLY A 14 -14.22 4.75 -9.09
CA GLY A 14 -13.76 6.13 -8.94
C GLY A 14 -13.74 6.65 -7.50
N GLN A 15 -14.21 5.88 -6.52
CA GLN A 15 -14.08 6.24 -5.11
C GLN A 15 -12.62 6.14 -4.64
N ARG A 16 -12.33 6.77 -3.49
CA ARG A 16 -11.00 6.72 -2.86
C ARG A 16 -11.10 6.56 -1.35
N LEU A 17 -10.39 5.58 -0.80
CA LEU A 17 -10.16 5.45 0.64
C LEU A 17 -8.74 5.94 0.98
N ALA A 18 -8.62 6.76 2.02
CA ALA A 18 -7.34 7.29 2.50
C ALA A 18 -7.13 6.91 3.97
N LEU A 19 -5.96 6.34 4.27
CA LEU A 19 -5.61 5.79 5.57
C LEU A 19 -4.24 6.29 6.01
N ARG A 20 -4.04 6.45 7.31
CA ARG A 20 -2.72 6.69 7.91
C ARG A 20 -2.40 5.56 8.88
N PHE A 21 -1.17 5.08 8.86
CA PHE A 21 -0.74 3.97 9.70
C PHE A 21 0.75 4.11 10.05
N PRO A 22 1.19 3.61 11.22
CA PRO A 22 2.61 3.55 11.53
C PRO A 22 3.31 2.52 10.63
N GLN A 23 4.61 2.70 10.40
CA GLN A 23 5.43 1.69 9.74
C GLN A 23 5.24 0.30 10.38
N GLN A 24 4.94 -0.70 9.54
CA GLN A 24 4.55 -2.03 10.00
C GLN A 24 5.74 -2.88 10.45
N HIS A 25 6.91 -2.69 9.84
CA HIS A 25 8.14 -3.42 10.19
C HIS A 25 9.37 -2.51 10.09
N ASP A 26 10.34 -2.70 10.97
CA ASP A 26 11.54 -1.85 11.04
C ASP A 26 12.57 -2.21 9.96
N ASP A 27 12.73 -3.50 9.64
CA ASP A 27 13.55 -3.97 8.51
C ASP A 27 12.89 -3.64 7.15
N PRO A 28 13.55 -2.85 6.27
CA PRO A 28 13.08 -2.56 4.92
C PRO A 28 12.88 -3.81 4.04
N ALA A 29 13.66 -4.88 4.23
CA ALA A 29 13.51 -6.13 3.48
C ALA A 29 12.15 -6.78 3.76
N GLU A 30 11.74 -6.75 5.03
CA GLU A 30 10.44 -7.26 5.47
C GLU A 30 9.28 -6.43 4.93
N VAL A 31 9.43 -5.11 4.88
CA VAL A 31 8.44 -4.22 4.22
C VAL A 31 8.30 -4.58 2.74
N ALA A 32 9.41 -4.72 2.01
CA ALA A 32 9.38 -5.10 0.59
C ALA A 32 8.77 -6.50 0.37
N ARG A 33 9.07 -7.46 1.26
CA ARG A 33 8.47 -8.79 1.25
C ARG A 33 6.96 -8.74 1.49
N GLY A 34 6.50 -7.93 2.44
CA GLY A 34 5.08 -7.71 2.70
C GLY A 34 4.36 -7.13 1.48
N ILE A 35 4.97 -6.17 0.79
CA ILE A 35 4.42 -5.61 -0.45
C ILE A 35 4.28 -6.68 -1.53
N ARG A 36 5.29 -7.53 -1.74
CA ARG A 36 5.21 -8.65 -2.71
C ARG A 36 4.04 -9.59 -2.38
N LYS A 37 3.90 -10.01 -1.12
CA LYS A 37 2.77 -10.85 -0.68
C LYS A 37 1.42 -10.18 -0.91
N GLN A 38 1.32 -8.87 -0.68
CA GLN A 38 0.09 -8.11 -0.95
C GLN A 38 -0.24 -8.03 -2.44
N MET A 39 0.75 -8.06 -3.33
CA MET A 39 0.52 -8.13 -4.78
C MET A 39 -0.01 -9.49 -5.23
N GLU A 40 0.32 -10.57 -4.52
CA GLU A 40 -0.13 -11.93 -4.78
C GLU A 40 -1.51 -12.24 -4.17
N SER A 41 -1.96 -11.42 -3.20
CA SER A 41 -3.22 -11.61 -2.50
C SER A 41 -4.44 -11.21 -3.33
N SER A 42 -5.52 -11.99 -3.23
CA SER A 42 -6.82 -11.67 -3.85
C SER A 42 -7.60 -10.57 -3.11
N ALA A 43 -7.16 -10.18 -1.91
CA ALA A 43 -7.75 -9.11 -1.11
C ALA A 43 -6.69 -8.36 -0.29
N ILE A 44 -6.98 -7.12 0.07
CA ILE A 44 -6.21 -6.35 1.05
C ILE A 44 -7.01 -6.34 2.36
N SER A 45 -6.38 -6.77 3.44
CA SER A 45 -6.95 -6.71 4.79
C SER A 45 -6.30 -5.57 5.56
N ILE A 46 -7.12 -4.74 6.22
CA ILE A 46 -6.68 -3.55 6.95
C ILE A 46 -7.45 -3.48 8.26
N GLU A 47 -6.72 -3.37 9.38
CA GLU A 47 -7.33 -3.01 10.67
C GLU A 47 -7.41 -1.48 10.78
N VAL A 48 -8.60 -0.96 11.06
CA VAL A 48 -8.86 0.48 11.22
C VAL A 48 -9.80 0.66 12.40
N ASP A 49 -9.38 1.40 13.42
CA ASP A 49 -10.19 1.74 14.59
C ASP A 49 -10.83 0.52 15.28
N GLY A 50 -10.15 -0.64 15.28
CA GLY A 50 -10.65 -1.90 15.84
C GLY A 50 -11.49 -2.75 14.89
N ASP A 51 -11.84 -2.22 13.71
CA ASP A 51 -12.57 -2.94 12.66
C ASP A 51 -11.60 -3.60 11.67
N LEU A 52 -12.00 -4.76 11.12
CA LEU A 52 -11.28 -5.45 10.04
C LEU A 52 -11.97 -5.18 8.70
N LEU A 53 -11.32 -4.39 7.86
CA LEU A 53 -11.73 -4.20 6.47
C LEU A 53 -11.05 -5.26 5.61
N ILE A 54 -11.85 -6.01 4.83
CA ILE A 54 -11.35 -6.94 3.81
C ILE A 54 -11.83 -6.43 2.46
N ILE A 55 -10.90 -5.95 1.65
CA ILE A 55 -11.19 -5.26 0.39
C ILE A 55 -10.75 -6.16 -0.77
N PRO A 56 -11.67 -6.63 -1.65
CA PRO A 56 -11.30 -7.42 -2.82
C PRO A 56 -10.33 -6.66 -3.72
N ARG A 57 -9.28 -7.35 -4.18
CA ARG A 57 -8.28 -6.76 -5.08
C ARG A 57 -8.89 -6.30 -6.41
N THR A 58 -9.90 -7.03 -6.89
CA THR A 58 -10.65 -6.73 -8.11
C THR A 58 -11.41 -5.40 -8.07
N SER A 59 -11.69 -4.88 -6.88
CA SER A 59 -12.34 -3.57 -6.69
C SER A 59 -11.33 -2.41 -6.70
N ILE A 60 -10.03 -2.69 -6.63
CA ILE A 60 -8.97 -1.68 -6.50
C ILE A 60 -8.33 -1.43 -7.87
N LYS A 61 -8.39 -0.20 -8.35
CA LYS A 61 -7.71 0.25 -9.58
C LYS A 61 -6.19 0.32 -9.35
N TYR A 62 -5.77 0.98 -8.28
CA TYR A 62 -4.38 0.99 -7.83
C TYR A 62 -4.28 1.40 -6.36
N LEU A 63 -3.12 1.14 -5.76
CA LEU A 63 -2.75 1.59 -4.42
C LEU A 63 -1.56 2.54 -4.49
N GLN A 64 -1.56 3.54 -3.62
CA GLN A 64 -0.45 4.47 -3.47
C GLN A 64 -0.01 4.51 -2.01
N ILE A 65 1.29 4.28 -1.79
CA ILE A 65 1.93 4.40 -0.48
C ILE A 65 2.78 5.67 -0.47
N SER A 66 2.60 6.53 0.53
CA SER A 66 3.33 7.80 0.63
C SER A 66 3.84 8.07 2.05
N PRO A 67 5.13 8.43 2.23
CA PRO A 67 6.19 8.42 1.20
C PRO A 67 6.55 6.98 0.80
N ALA A 68 7.14 6.82 -0.38
CA ALA A 68 7.57 5.53 -0.91
C ALA A 68 8.38 4.74 0.14
N PRO A 69 8.20 3.41 0.23
CA PRO A 69 9.02 2.55 1.08
C PRO A 69 10.52 2.69 0.75
N MET A 70 11.39 2.58 1.75
CA MET A 70 12.84 2.66 1.55
C MET A 70 13.38 1.56 0.63
N ARG A 71 12.76 0.38 0.69
CA ARG A 71 13.02 -0.73 -0.23
C ARG A 71 11.71 -1.12 -0.89
N VAL A 72 11.75 -1.22 -2.22
CA VAL A 72 10.64 -1.64 -3.07
C VAL A 72 11.01 -2.94 -3.77
N PRO A 73 10.04 -3.69 -4.33
CA PRO A 73 10.34 -4.85 -5.16
C PRO A 73 11.31 -4.49 -6.30
N GLU A 74 12.22 -5.41 -6.64
CA GLU A 74 13.19 -5.25 -7.75
C GLU A 74 12.52 -4.96 -9.11
N THR A 75 11.26 -5.34 -9.27
CA THR A 75 10.47 -5.07 -10.47
C THR A 75 9.95 -3.63 -10.56
N THR A 76 10.19 -2.79 -9.54
CA THR A 76 9.70 -1.41 -9.50
C THR A 76 10.55 -0.52 -10.40
N VAL A 77 9.90 0.22 -11.32
CA VAL A 77 10.56 1.27 -12.10
C VAL A 77 10.82 2.47 -11.19
N LEU A 78 12.09 2.85 -11.06
CA LEU A 78 12.53 3.95 -10.19
C LEU A 78 12.70 5.25 -11.00
N GLY A 79 12.47 6.40 -10.35
CA GLY A 79 12.68 7.71 -10.97
C GLY A 79 11.68 8.08 -12.06
N ALA A 80 10.51 7.44 -12.08
CA ALA A 80 9.44 7.80 -13.01
C ALA A 80 8.83 9.17 -12.66
N GLU A 81 8.51 9.94 -13.69
CA GLU A 81 7.83 11.23 -13.59
C GLU A 81 6.46 11.15 -14.28
N LEU A 82 5.49 11.92 -13.78
CA LEU A 82 4.21 12.07 -14.46
C LEU A 82 4.42 12.97 -15.69
N ILE A 83 3.93 12.50 -16.83
CA ILE A 83 3.85 13.30 -18.06
C ILE A 83 2.41 13.83 -18.15
N GLU A 84 2.28 15.10 -18.50
CA GLU A 84 0.99 15.77 -18.74
C GLU A 84 0.36 15.38 -20.08
#